data_AF-A0A816D391-F1
#
_entry.id   AF-A0A816D391-F1
#
_cell.length_a   1.000
_cell.length_b   1.000
_cell.length_c   1.000
_cell.angle_alpha   90.00
_cell.angle_beta   90.00
_cell.angle_gamma   90.00
#
_symmetry.space_group_name_H-M   'P 1'
#
loop_
_entity.id
_entity.type
_entity.pdbx_description
1 polymer ?
#
loop_
_entity_poly.entity_id
_entity_poly.type
_entity_poly.pdbx_seq_one_letter_code
_entity_poly.pdbx_strand_id
1 'polypeptide(L)'
;MRKLGPDFLKFAFQFAQAADPNVKLYYNDYGVESIGLKATRTLNLVNWLRSQGATIHGIGLQWHIDFSRSIVRDDGHYQSAPQFINNQLDISVTELDVTIPTNGGYLIDRADPYKQAIVYRAMLEYAIYFYPKCEALLTWGFTDRYSWLQEYYKKQ
;
A
#
# COMPACT_ATOMS: atom_id res chain seq x y z
N MET A 1 -18.19 -3.03 9.09
CA MET A 1 -18.64 -3.91 10.20
C MET A 1 -20.06 -3.62 10.73
N ARG A 2 -20.56 -2.37 10.73
CA ARG A 2 -21.83 -1.99 11.40
C ARG A 2 -23.12 -2.71 10.97
N LYS A 3 -23.16 -3.38 9.80
CA LYS A 3 -24.36 -4.09 9.32
C LYS A 3 -24.20 -5.60 9.11
N LEU A 4 -22.99 -6.06 8.76
CA LEU A 4 -22.71 -7.46 8.38
C LEU A 4 -21.67 -8.15 9.29
N GLY A 5 -21.19 -7.45 10.33
CA GLY A 5 -20.16 -7.99 11.21
C GLY A 5 -18.77 -8.15 10.56
N PRO A 6 -17.82 -8.80 11.26
CA PRO A 6 -16.49 -9.11 10.73
C PRO A 6 -16.52 -10.21 9.65
N ASP A 7 -17.54 -11.06 9.66
CA ASP A 7 -17.71 -12.16 8.68
C ASP A 7 -17.85 -11.68 7.24
N PHE A 8 -18.26 -10.43 7.02
CA PHE A 8 -18.34 -9.84 5.69
C PHE A 8 -17.02 -9.96 4.92
N LEU A 9 -15.88 -9.73 5.57
CA LEU A 9 -14.59 -9.83 4.90
C LEU A 9 -14.30 -11.26 4.42
N LYS A 10 -14.63 -12.25 5.25
CA LYS A 10 -14.53 -13.68 4.89
C LYS A 10 -15.38 -13.97 3.64
N PHE A 11 -16.65 -13.56 3.65
CA PHE A 11 -17.54 -13.81 2.52
C PHE A 11 -17.10 -13.07 1.25
N ALA A 12 -16.59 -11.85 1.36
CA ALA A 12 -16.08 -11.12 0.20
C ALA A 12 -14.98 -11.88 -0.53
N PHE A 13 -13.98 -12.40 0.20
CA PHE A 13 -12.91 -13.22 -0.39
C PHE A 13 -13.43 -14.56 -0.94
N GLN A 14 -14.31 -15.25 -0.20
CA GLN A 14 -14.88 -16.52 -0.66
C GLN A 14 -15.71 -16.36 -1.94
N PHE A 15 -16.50 -15.30 -2.04
CA PHE A 15 -17.30 -15.03 -3.23
C PHE A 15 -16.44 -14.58 -4.40
N ALA A 16 -15.40 -13.78 -4.17
CA ALA A 16 -14.45 -13.43 -5.23
C ALA A 16 -13.73 -14.67 -5.79
N GLN A 17 -13.26 -15.56 -4.92
CA GLN A 17 -12.64 -16.83 -5.31
C GLN A 17 -13.62 -17.76 -6.05
N ALA A 18 -14.89 -17.80 -5.64
CA ALA A 18 -15.91 -18.62 -6.30
C ALA A 18 -16.28 -18.08 -7.69
N ALA A 19 -16.20 -16.76 -7.89
CA ALA A 19 -16.48 -16.13 -9.17
C ALA A 19 -15.35 -16.34 -10.20
N ASP A 20 -14.09 -16.29 -9.76
CA ASP A 20 -12.93 -16.63 -10.57
C ASP A 20 -11.88 -17.37 -9.72
N PRO A 21 -11.77 -18.71 -9.86
CA PRO A 21 -10.82 -19.48 -9.07
C PRO A 21 -9.34 -19.20 -9.37
N ASN A 22 -9.01 -18.54 -10.49
CA ASN A 22 -7.64 -18.32 -10.93
C ASN A 22 -7.12 -16.92 -10.61
N VAL A 23 -7.97 -16.03 -10.08
CA VAL A 23 -7.58 -14.65 -9.78
C VAL A 23 -6.73 -14.57 -8.52
N LYS A 24 -5.72 -13.70 -8.51
CA LYS A 24 -5.03 -13.33 -7.27
C LYS A 24 -5.93 -12.39 -6.46
N LEU A 25 -6.00 -12.62 -5.15
CA LEU A 25 -6.88 -11.90 -4.22
C LEU A 25 -6.00 -11.17 -3.19
N TYR A 26 -6.17 -9.86 -3.10
CA TYR A 26 -5.34 -9.00 -2.25
C TYR A 26 -6.19 -8.33 -1.17
N TYR A 27 -5.63 -8.21 0.04
CA TYR A 27 -6.11 -7.24 1.02
C TYR A 27 -5.31 -5.93 0.84
N ASN A 28 -5.99 -4.83 0.56
CA ASN A 28 -5.36 -3.55 0.22
C ASN A 28 -5.64 -2.50 1.31
N ASP A 29 -4.61 -1.81 1.81
CA ASP A 29 -4.75 -0.80 2.87
C ASP A 29 -3.55 0.17 2.89
N TYR A 30 -3.73 1.35 3.48
CA TYR A 30 -2.64 2.31 3.76
C TYR A 30 -2.03 2.08 5.14
N GLY A 31 -0.82 2.56 5.37
CA GLY A 31 -0.18 2.54 6.69
C GLY A 31 0.20 1.14 7.18
N VAL A 32 0.29 0.18 6.27
CA VAL A 32 0.75 -1.19 6.50
C VAL A 32 2.12 -1.46 5.87
N GLU A 33 2.66 -0.49 5.14
CA GLU A 33 3.89 -0.56 4.36
C GLU A 33 5.14 -0.55 5.25
N SER A 34 5.02 0.00 6.47
CA SER A 34 6.08 0.07 7.47
C SER A 34 5.72 -0.73 8.72
N ILE A 35 6.74 -1.19 9.45
CA ILE A 35 6.56 -1.97 10.66
C ILE A 35 5.74 -1.16 11.69
N GLY A 36 4.77 -1.83 12.30
CA GLY A 36 3.94 -1.18 13.30
C GLY A 36 2.65 -1.92 13.56
N LEU A 37 1.86 -1.36 14.48
CA LEU A 37 0.65 -2.00 14.98
C LEU A 37 -0.37 -2.29 13.87
N LYS A 38 -0.50 -1.40 12.86
CA LYS A 38 -1.44 -1.62 11.75
C LYS A 38 -1.00 -2.76 10.84
N ALA A 39 0.28 -2.84 10.49
CA ALA A 39 0.84 -3.97 9.73
C ALA A 39 0.64 -5.30 10.48
N THR A 40 0.96 -5.35 11.78
CA THR A 40 0.74 -6.55 12.61
C THR A 40 -0.74 -6.94 12.69
N ARG A 41 -1.65 -5.98 12.90
CA ARG A 41 -3.10 -6.25 12.93
C ARG A 41 -3.64 -6.72 11.58
N THR A 42 -3.09 -6.19 10.49
CA THR A 42 -3.44 -6.62 9.13
C THR A 42 -3.03 -8.06 8.89
N LEU A 43 -1.81 -8.45 9.28
CA LEU A 43 -1.36 -9.84 9.18
C LEU A 43 -2.24 -10.77 10.03
N ASN A 44 -2.59 -10.38 11.26
CA ASN A 44 -3.48 -11.16 12.11
C ASN A 44 -4.88 -11.31 11.49
N LEU A 45 -5.42 -10.25 10.89
CA LEU A 45 -6.70 -10.29 10.17
C LEU A 45 -6.63 -11.26 8.99
N VAL A 46 -5.58 -11.19 8.17
CA VAL A 46 -5.41 -12.07 7.01
C VAL A 46 -5.27 -13.53 7.45
N ASN A 47 -4.49 -13.81 8.49
CA ASN A 47 -4.37 -15.16 9.05
C ASN A 47 -5.70 -15.66 9.60
N TRP A 48 -6.48 -14.81 10.28
CA TRP A 48 -7.81 -15.16 10.72
C TRP A 48 -8.73 -15.49 9.52
N LEU A 49 -8.77 -14.63 8.49
CA LEU A 49 -9.58 -14.88 7.28
C LEU A 49 -9.20 -16.20 6.59
N ARG A 50 -7.90 -16.49 6.45
CA ARG A 50 -7.41 -17.77 5.90
C ARG A 50 -7.85 -18.96 6.75
N SER A 51 -7.80 -18.85 8.08
CA SER A 51 -8.30 -19.90 8.98
C SER A 51 -9.82 -20.14 8.86
N GLN A 52 -10.57 -19.15 8.37
CA GLN A 52 -12.01 -19.26 8.09
C GLN A 52 -12.30 -19.73 6.65
N GLY A 53 -11.29 -20.16 5.89
CA GLY A 53 -11.44 -20.70 4.55
C GLY A 53 -11.45 -19.66 3.42
N ALA A 54 -10.99 -18.43 3.67
CA ALA A 54 -10.78 -17.45 2.61
C ALA A 54 -9.40 -17.64 1.95
N THR A 55 -9.33 -17.51 0.63
CA THR A 55 -8.05 -17.45 -0.09
C THR A 55 -7.58 -16.01 -0.19
N ILE A 56 -6.35 -15.75 0.25
CA ILE A 56 -5.69 -14.44 0.15
C ILE A 56 -4.27 -14.71 -0.34
N HIS A 57 -3.90 -14.04 -1.43
CA HIS A 57 -2.65 -14.23 -2.15
C HIS A 57 -1.62 -13.15 -1.83
N GLY A 58 -2.06 -11.95 -1.47
CA GLY A 58 -1.14 -10.87 -1.16
C GLY A 58 -1.72 -9.68 -0.42
N ILE A 59 -0.83 -8.74 -0.11
CA ILE A 59 -1.14 -7.46 0.51
C ILE A 59 -0.87 -6.33 -0.47
N GLY A 60 -1.87 -5.49 -0.70
CA GLY A 60 -1.75 -4.24 -1.41
C GLY A 60 -1.28 -3.15 -0.44
N LEU A 61 -0.13 -2.57 -0.77
CA LEU A 61 0.49 -1.44 -0.11
C LEU A 61 0.05 -0.20 -0.87
N GLN A 62 -0.93 0.56 -0.35
CA GLN A 62 -1.36 1.80 -1.00
C GLN A 62 -0.17 2.75 -1.17
N TRP A 63 0.57 2.93 -0.08
CA TRP A 63 1.83 3.67 -0.02
C TRP A 63 1.75 5.16 -0.36
N HIS A 64 0.69 5.81 0.14
CA HIS A 64 0.61 7.26 0.22
C HIS A 64 1.61 7.80 1.24
N ILE A 65 2.61 8.55 0.76
CA ILE A 65 3.70 9.05 1.61
C ILE A 65 4.02 10.52 1.30
N ASP A 66 4.81 11.16 2.14
CA ASP A 66 5.33 12.50 1.92
C ASP A 66 6.85 12.50 1.67
N PHE A 67 7.33 13.55 1.01
CA PHE A 67 8.73 13.72 0.62
C PHE A 67 9.74 13.85 1.78
N SER A 68 9.28 14.00 3.03
CA SER A 68 10.17 14.05 4.20
C SER A 68 10.62 12.66 4.67
N ARG A 69 10.01 11.59 4.13
CA ARG A 69 10.35 10.22 4.46
C ARG A 69 11.55 9.74 3.65
N SER A 70 12.50 9.11 4.34
CA SER A 70 13.60 8.39 3.71
C SER A 70 13.30 6.91 3.73
N ILE A 71 13.29 6.26 2.57
CA ILE A 71 13.08 4.82 2.41
C ILE A 71 14.44 4.17 2.16
N VAL A 72 14.92 3.39 3.13
CA VAL A 72 16.27 2.78 3.09
C VAL A 72 16.23 1.36 3.62
N ARG A 73 17.22 0.54 3.25
CA ARG A 73 17.22 -0.93 3.46
C ARG A 73 17.03 -1.40 4.90
N ASP A 74 17.37 -0.57 5.87
CA ASP A 74 17.28 -0.85 7.30
C ASP A 74 16.07 -0.18 7.98
N ASP A 75 15.20 0.48 7.21
CA ASP A 75 14.02 1.16 7.75
C ASP A 75 12.83 0.22 8.02
N GLY A 76 11.77 0.79 8.60
CA GLY A 76 10.55 0.06 8.90
C GLY A 76 9.84 -0.54 7.69
N HIS A 77 9.99 0.01 6.48
CA HIS A 77 9.36 -0.51 5.27
C HIS A 77 10.01 -1.80 4.81
N TYR A 78 11.34 -1.82 4.76
CA TYR A 78 12.11 -3.03 4.44
C TYR A 78 11.96 -4.11 5.52
N GLN A 79 11.74 -3.71 6.77
CA GLN A 79 11.46 -4.65 7.87
C GLN A 79 10.02 -5.21 7.85
N SER A 80 9.05 -4.47 7.29
CA SER A 80 7.63 -4.90 7.23
C SER A 80 7.39 -5.97 6.16
N ALA A 81 7.96 -5.81 4.97
CA ALA A 81 7.78 -6.74 3.84
C ALA A 81 7.98 -8.22 4.22
N PRO A 82 9.08 -8.61 4.92
CA PRO A 82 9.28 -9.99 5.36
C PRO A 82 8.14 -10.55 6.23
N GLN A 83 7.41 -9.72 6.98
CA GLN A 83 6.28 -10.19 7.79
C GLN A 83 5.17 -10.77 6.91
N PHE A 84 4.89 -10.16 5.76
CA PHE A 84 3.91 -10.65 4.80
C PHE A 84 4.48 -11.78 3.95
N ILE A 85 5.69 -11.61 3.40
CA ILE A 85 6.33 -12.58 2.50
C ILE A 85 6.54 -13.94 3.19
N ASN A 86 7.02 -13.95 4.44
CA ASN A 86 7.22 -15.18 5.19
C ASN A 86 5.89 -15.88 5.56
N ASN A 87 4.76 -15.16 5.51
CA ASN A 87 3.41 -15.72 5.64
C ASN A 87 2.82 -16.16 4.28
N GLN A 88 3.67 -16.34 3.27
CA GLN A 88 3.30 -16.80 1.92
C GLN A 88 2.30 -15.85 1.25
N LEU A 89 2.48 -14.54 1.47
CA LEU A 89 1.75 -13.48 0.79
C LEU A 89 2.72 -12.73 -0.13
N ASP A 90 2.30 -12.48 -1.36
CA ASP A 90 2.98 -11.48 -2.19
C ASP A 90 2.64 -10.08 -1.65
N ILE A 91 3.48 -9.09 -1.94
CA ILE A 91 3.18 -7.67 -1.71
C ILE A 91 3.04 -6.96 -3.06
N SER A 92 2.29 -5.87 -3.11
CA SER A 92 2.14 -5.07 -4.33
C SER A 92 2.00 -3.61 -3.95
N VAL A 93 2.71 -2.71 -4.62
CA VAL A 93 2.48 -1.27 -4.44
C VAL A 93 1.36 -0.85 -5.37
N THR A 94 0.24 -0.40 -4.80
CA THR A 94 -1.04 -0.29 -5.52
C THR A 94 -1.50 1.14 -5.79
N GLU A 95 -1.13 2.10 -4.94
CA GLU A 95 -1.68 3.47 -4.96
C GLU A 95 -0.60 4.52 -4.69
N LEU A 96 0.59 4.34 -5.26
CA LEU A 96 1.75 5.17 -4.96
C LEU A 96 1.52 6.65 -5.29
N ASP A 97 1.68 7.52 -4.30
CA ASP A 97 1.94 8.94 -4.47
C ASP A 97 2.88 9.49 -3.38
N VAL A 98 3.66 10.51 -3.74
CA VAL A 98 4.57 11.22 -2.82
C VAL A 98 4.13 12.67 -2.73
N THR A 99 3.61 13.08 -1.59
CA THR A 99 3.14 14.46 -1.36
C THR A 99 4.30 15.42 -1.14
N ILE A 100 4.21 16.60 -1.75
CA ILE A 100 5.06 17.78 -1.46
C ILE A 100 4.21 18.98 -1.03
N PRO A 101 4.78 19.95 -0.30
CA PRO A 101 4.07 21.15 0.14
C PRO A 101 3.70 22.02 -1.07
N THR A 102 2.44 22.42 -1.13
CA THR A 102 1.93 23.34 -2.15
C THR A 102 1.07 24.42 -1.51
N ASN A 103 0.99 25.59 -2.15
CA ASN A 103 0.06 26.66 -1.79
C ASN A 103 -0.81 26.97 -3.02
N GLY A 104 -2.12 26.70 -2.93
CA GLY A 104 -3.04 26.90 -4.04
C GLY A 104 -2.71 26.05 -5.28
N GLY A 105 -2.06 24.90 -5.11
CA GLY A 105 -1.59 24.05 -6.20
C GLY A 105 -0.25 24.45 -6.82
N TYR A 106 0.41 25.50 -6.28
CA TYR A 106 1.74 25.93 -6.71
C TYR A 106 2.80 25.46 -5.71
N LEU A 107 4.00 25.13 -6.22
CA LEU A 107 5.15 24.75 -5.40
C LEU A 107 5.51 25.88 -4.42
N ILE A 108 5.76 25.51 -3.16
CA ILE A 108 6.30 26.45 -2.16
C ILE A 108 7.81 26.58 -2.33
N ASP A 109 8.53 25.46 -2.44
CA ASP A 109 9.96 25.41 -2.73
C ASP A 109 10.22 24.68 -4.07
N ARG A 110 11.03 25.30 -4.93
CA ARG A 110 11.41 24.73 -6.24
C ARG A 110 12.32 23.51 -6.11
N ALA A 111 12.94 23.29 -4.95
CA ALA A 111 13.75 22.10 -4.68
C ALA A 111 12.91 20.87 -4.28
N ASP A 112 11.64 21.03 -3.89
CA ASP A 112 10.81 19.93 -3.40
C ASP A 112 10.56 18.82 -4.43
N PRO A 113 10.35 19.11 -5.74
CA PRO A 113 10.27 18.06 -6.76
C PRO A 113 11.52 17.17 -6.84
N TYR A 114 12.71 17.71 -6.56
CA TYR A 114 13.93 16.91 -6.54
C TYR A 114 13.94 15.93 -5.35
N LYS A 115 13.50 16.38 -4.18
CA LYS A 115 13.33 15.53 -2.99
C LYS A 115 12.27 14.45 -3.24
N GLN A 116 11.15 14.82 -3.87
CA GLN A 116 10.09 13.90 -4.28
C GLN A 116 10.62 12.80 -5.22
N ALA A 117 11.44 13.17 -6.20
CA ALA A 117 12.06 12.23 -7.14
C ALA A 117 12.99 11.23 -6.43
N ILE A 118 13.71 11.66 -5.40
CA ILE A 118 14.54 10.76 -4.57
C ILE A 118 13.67 9.71 -3.87
N VAL A 119 12.53 10.10 -3.32
CA VAL A 119 11.60 9.17 -2.66
C VAL A 119 11.00 8.18 -3.66
N TYR A 120 10.52 8.65 -4.81
CA TYR A 120 10.05 7.76 -5.88
C TYR A 120 11.11 6.74 -6.30
N ARG A 121 12.36 7.18 -6.46
CA ARG A 121 13.48 6.28 -6.78
C ARG A 121 13.66 5.22 -5.69
N ALA A 122 13.65 5.60 -4.42
CA ALA A 122 13.83 4.66 -3.31
C ALA A 122 12.70 3.61 -3.25
N MET A 123 11.46 4.01 -3.57
CA MET A 123 10.30 3.11 -3.61
C MET A 123 10.35 2.15 -4.80
N LEU A 124 10.85 2.60 -5.95
CA LEU A 124 11.15 1.72 -7.09
C LEU A 124 12.26 0.72 -6.72
N GLU A 125 13.34 1.18 -6.10
CA GLU A 125 14.43 0.31 -5.62
C GLU A 125 13.93 -0.73 -4.61
N TYR A 126 12.97 -0.37 -3.74
CA TYR A 126 12.29 -1.31 -2.86
C TYR A 126 11.51 -2.38 -3.62
N ALA A 127 10.68 -1.99 -4.59
CA ALA A 127 9.88 -2.95 -5.36
C ALA A 127 10.79 -3.93 -6.12
N ILE A 128 11.86 -3.42 -6.74
CA ILE A 128 12.88 -4.23 -7.40
C ILE A 128 13.56 -5.19 -6.42
N TYR A 129 13.88 -4.72 -5.21
CA TYR A 129 14.56 -5.56 -4.21
C TYR A 129 13.71 -6.76 -3.78
N PHE A 130 12.40 -6.56 -3.63
CA PHE A 130 11.48 -7.64 -3.24
C PHE A 130 10.92 -8.44 -4.42
N TYR A 131 11.30 -8.14 -5.67
CA TYR A 131 10.92 -8.96 -6.82
C TYR A 131 11.44 -10.41 -6.67
N PRO A 132 10.65 -11.47 -6.98
CA PRO A 132 9.32 -11.45 -7.61
C PRO A 132 8.15 -11.34 -6.61
N LYS A 133 8.42 -11.17 -5.31
CA LYS A 133 7.38 -11.03 -4.28
C LYS A 133 6.71 -9.67 -4.25
N CYS A 134 7.33 -8.65 -4.85
CA CYS A 134 6.72 -7.37 -5.19
C CYS A 134 6.72 -7.22 -6.72
N GLU A 135 5.64 -7.62 -7.37
CA GLU A 135 5.58 -7.69 -8.84
C GLU A 135 5.10 -6.37 -9.47
N ALA A 136 4.29 -5.59 -8.75
CA ALA A 136 3.68 -4.38 -9.28
C ALA A 136 3.99 -3.15 -8.43
N LEU A 137 4.25 -2.04 -9.14
CA LEU A 137 4.31 -0.69 -8.61
C LEU A 137 3.44 0.21 -9.47
N LEU A 138 2.33 0.66 -8.89
CA LEU A 138 1.29 1.43 -9.55
C LEU A 138 1.16 2.79 -8.88
N THR A 139 1.16 3.87 -9.68
CA THR A 139 0.93 5.23 -9.19
C THR A 139 -0.57 5.52 -9.08
N TRP A 140 -0.97 6.32 -8.09
CA TRP A 140 -2.37 6.71 -7.90
C TRP A 140 -2.77 7.94 -8.71
N GLY A 141 -2.71 7.76 -10.02
CA GLY A 141 -3.00 8.79 -10.99
C GLY A 141 -1.92 8.90 -12.05
N PHE A 142 -2.17 9.81 -12.98
CA PHE A 142 -1.29 10.06 -14.12
C PHE A 142 -0.73 11.49 -14.14
N THR A 143 -1.56 12.49 -13.85
CA THR A 143 -1.15 13.90 -13.80
C THR A 143 -1.53 14.52 -12.47
N ASP A 144 -0.67 15.38 -11.92
CA ASP A 144 -0.93 16.12 -10.68
C ASP A 144 -2.27 16.88 -10.69
N ARG A 145 -2.72 17.33 -11.86
CA ARG A 145 -3.99 18.05 -12.08
C ARG A 145 -5.22 17.32 -11.52
N TYR A 146 -5.21 15.99 -11.52
CA TYR A 146 -6.34 15.16 -11.12
C TYR A 146 -6.04 14.30 -9.89
N SER A 147 -4.96 14.58 -9.17
CA SER A 147 -4.67 13.87 -7.92
C SER A 147 -5.75 14.16 -6.88
N TRP A 148 -6.19 13.10 -6.19
CA TRP A 148 -7.14 13.18 -5.08
C TRP A 148 -6.63 14.06 -3.92
N LEU A 149 -5.30 14.19 -3.78
CA LEU A 149 -4.65 15.02 -2.77
C LEU A 149 -5.03 16.51 -2.90
N GLN A 150 -5.39 16.96 -4.11
CA GLN A 150 -5.83 18.34 -4.31
C GLN A 150 -7.10 18.68 -3.51
N GLU A 151 -8.03 17.73 -3.38
CA GLU A 151 -9.25 17.94 -2.60
C GLU A 151 -9.02 17.72 -1.11
N TYR A 152 -8.18 16.74 -0.76
CA TYR A 152 -7.87 16.40 0.63
C TYR A 152 -7.27 17.59 1.39
N TYR A 153 -6.26 18.24 0.80
CA TYR A 153 -5.59 19.38 1.43
C TYR A 153 -6.34 20.71 1.30
N LYS A 154 -7.40 20.81 0.48
CA LYS A 154 -8.31 21.98 0.49
C LYS A 154 -9.26 22.00 1.69
N LYS A 155 -9.48 20.85 2.34
CA LYS A 155 -10.46 20.67 3.42
C LYS A 155 -9.86 20.74 4.83
N GLN A 156 -8.55 20.92 4.95
CA GLN A 156 -7.82 21.10 6.21
C GLN A 156 -7.45 22.57 6.41
#